data_AF-A0A4Y2W2I3-F1
#
_entry.id   AF-A0A4Y2W2I3-F1
#
_cell.length_a   1.000
_cell.length_b   1.000
_cell.length_c   1.000
_cell.angle_alpha   90.00
_cell.angle_beta   90.00
_cell.angle_gamma   90.00
#
_symmetry.space_group_name_H-M   'P 1'
#
loop_
_entity.id
_entity.type
_entity.pdbx_description
1 polymer ?
#
loop_
_entity_poly.entity_id
_entity_poly.type
_entity_poly.pdbx_seq_one_letter_code
_entity_poly.pdbx_strand_id
1 'polypeptide(L)'
;MESQADSLACEQKEKHRTVLDLVKELISKAKNLQPDCVHDPKDPSSNSSECGAKERVSAFLDIAENLIDGAKENFSTCDEARDIPKVIRLPEKPIDCSEILENGEGKSGEYVIWPRNRILNDLQLKVYCDMDTDGGGWTVI
;
A
#
# COMPACT_ATOMS: atom_id res chain seq x y z
N MET A 1 -20.96 6.04 -6.20
CA MET A 1 -21.50 5.95 -4.82
C MET A 1 -20.53 5.05 -4.08
N GLU A 2 -19.44 5.63 -3.56
CA GLU A 2 -18.42 4.87 -2.82
C GLU A 2 -19.09 4.19 -1.62
N SER A 3 -18.80 2.90 -1.45
CA SER A 3 -19.39 2.15 -0.35
C SER A 3 -18.75 2.64 0.95
N GLN A 4 -19.57 2.98 1.93
CA GLN A 4 -19.16 3.41 3.26
C GLN A 4 -18.21 2.40 3.95
N ALA A 5 -18.19 1.15 3.47
CA ALA A 5 -17.29 0.09 3.91
C ALA A 5 -15.84 0.28 3.43
N ASP A 6 -15.61 0.83 2.23
CA ASP A 6 -14.27 1.03 1.66
C ASP A 6 -13.53 2.19 2.34
N SER A 7 -14.26 3.26 2.66
CA SER A 7 -13.74 4.41 3.43
C SER A 7 -13.35 4.01 4.86
N LEU A 8 -14.18 3.22 5.54
CA LEU A 8 -13.90 2.74 6.90
C LEU A 8 -12.69 1.79 6.95
N ALA A 9 -12.57 0.90 5.95
CA ALA A 9 -11.42 0.02 5.82
C ALA A 9 -10.11 0.78 5.53
N CYS A 10 -10.19 1.87 4.77
CA CYS A 10 -9.04 2.75 4.50
C CYS A 10 -8.58 3.46 5.78
N GLU A 11 -9.50 4.10 6.51
CA GLU A 11 -9.20 4.80 7.77
C GLU A 11 -8.54 3.87 8.80
N GLN A 12 -8.96 2.61 8.84
CA GLN A 12 -8.30 1.60 9.68
C GLN A 12 -6.87 1.33 9.21
N LYS A 13 -6.61 1.15 7.92
CA LYS A 13 -5.24 0.93 7.40
C LYS A 13 -4.32 2.11 7.69
N GLU A 14 -4.82 3.33 7.61
CA GLU A 14 -4.04 4.54 7.96
C GLU A 14 -3.64 4.55 9.43
N LYS A 15 -4.57 4.21 10.34
CA LYS A 15 -4.26 4.06 11.78
C LYS A 15 -3.17 3.02 12.03
N HIS A 16 -3.22 1.88 11.32
CA HIS A 16 -2.18 0.85 11.44
C HIS A 16 -0.83 1.37 10.95
N ARG A 17 -0.81 2.15 9.86
CA ARG A 17 0.41 2.78 9.35
C ARG A 17 1.01 3.77 10.35
N THR A 18 0.20 4.63 10.98
CA THR A 18 0.66 5.56 12.03
C THR A 18 1.28 4.82 13.22
N VAL A 19 0.69 3.69 13.62
CA VAL A 19 1.26 2.83 14.67
C VAL A 19 2.62 2.29 14.24
N LEU A 20 2.77 1.81 13.01
CA LEU A 20 4.05 1.32 12.48
C LEU A 20 5.12 2.43 12.40
N ASP A 21 4.73 3.67 12.09
CA ASP A 21 5.62 4.83 12.12
C ASP A 21 6.13 5.14 13.53
N LEU A 22 5.24 5.09 14.52
CA LEU A 22 5.62 5.25 15.93
C LEU A 22 6.59 4.14 16.37
N VAL A 23 6.35 2.89 15.97
CA VAL A 23 7.26 1.78 16.31
C VAL A 23 8.65 2.01 15.71
N LYS A 24 8.74 2.50 14.47
CA LYS A 24 10.03 2.87 13.85
C LYS A 24 10.77 3.96 14.62
N GLU A 25 10.07 4.99 15.06
CA GLU A 25 10.66 6.05 15.88
C GLU A 25 11.22 5.50 17.20
N LEU A 26 10.48 4.60 17.86
CA LEU A 26 10.93 3.95 19.08
C LEU A 26 12.16 3.07 18.87
N ILE A 27 12.24 2.34 17.75
CA ILE A 27 13.41 1.53 17.40
C ILE A 27 14.62 2.42 17.12
N SER A 28 14.46 3.49 16.33
CA SER A 28 15.53 4.45 16.07
C SER A 28 16.05 5.08 17.36
N LYS A 29 15.14 5.45 18.27
CA LYS A 29 15.49 5.94 19.61
C LYS A 29 16.23 4.89 20.44
N ALA A 30 15.82 3.62 20.36
CA ALA A 30 16.51 2.52 21.05
C ALA A 30 17.92 2.29 20.50
N LYS A 31 18.14 2.44 19.19
CA LYS A 31 19.48 2.40 18.58
C LYS A 31 20.37 3.54 19.09
N ASN A 32 19.84 4.78 19.13
CA ASN A 32 20.58 5.94 19.64
C ASN A 32 20.90 5.89 21.14
N LEU A 33 20.17 5.07 21.90
CA LEU A 33 20.44 4.82 23.31
C LEU A 33 21.50 3.72 23.51
N GLN A 34 21.91 3.01 22.44
CA GLN A 34 23.04 2.09 22.54
C GLN A 34 24.34 2.89 22.64
N PRO A 35 25.16 2.64 23.67
CA PRO A 35 26.46 3.28 23.80
C PRO A 35 27.42 2.75 22.71
N ASP A 36 28.21 3.64 22.12
CA ASP A 36 29.25 3.27 21.16
C ASP A 36 30.28 2.33 21.82
N CYS A 37 30.52 1.18 21.19
CA CYS A 37 31.60 0.31 21.62
C CYS A 37 32.95 0.93 21.25
N VAL A 38 33.65 1.48 22.24
CA VAL A 38 35.06 1.86 22.08
C VAL A 38 35.91 0.62 22.37
N HIS A 39 36.56 0.09 21.34
CA HIS A 39 37.64 -0.89 21.54
C HIS A 39 38.89 -0.15 22.03
N ASP A 40 39.04 0.01 23.34
CA ASP A 40 40.24 0.58 23.94
C ASP A 40 41.32 -0.51 24.07
N PRO A 41 42.49 -0.39 23.40
CA PRO A 41 43.52 -1.43 23.45
C PRO A 41 44.17 -1.62 24.83
N LYS A 42 43.92 -0.70 25.78
CA LYS A 42 44.58 -0.67 27.10
C LYS A 42 43.73 -1.19 28.25
N ASP A 43 42.45 -1.50 28.04
CA ASP A 43 41.57 -2.05 29.07
C ASP A 43 40.78 -3.26 28.54
N PRO A 44 41.32 -4.50 28.65
CA PRO A 44 40.67 -5.70 28.14
C PRO A 44 39.45 -6.13 28.99
N SER A 45 39.09 -5.34 30.01
CA SER A 45 38.10 -5.68 31.06
C SER A 45 36.70 -5.14 30.79
N SER A 46 36.45 -4.33 29.76
CA SER A 46 35.08 -3.99 29.35
C SER A 46 34.53 -5.06 28.40
N ASN A 47 34.52 -6.31 28.90
CA ASN A 47 33.88 -7.52 28.42
C ASN A 47 33.51 -7.57 26.92
N SER A 48 34.33 -8.28 26.13
CA SER A 48 34.01 -8.69 24.74
C SER A 48 32.63 -9.36 24.59
N SER A 49 32.12 -9.98 25.66
CA SER A 49 30.78 -10.58 25.72
C SER A 49 29.64 -9.55 25.77
N GLU A 50 29.87 -8.39 26.37
CA GLU A 50 28.84 -7.36 26.58
C GLU A 50 28.69 -6.46 25.34
N CYS A 51 29.79 -6.09 24.68
CA CYS A 51 29.71 -5.45 23.36
C CYS A 51 29.16 -6.43 22.30
N GLY A 52 29.55 -7.71 22.34
CA GLY A 52 28.96 -8.72 21.47
C GLY A 52 27.44 -8.93 21.70
N ALA A 53 26.95 -8.73 22.92
CA ALA A 53 25.51 -8.69 23.20
C ALA A 53 24.86 -7.42 22.63
N LYS A 54 25.52 -6.26 22.69
CA LYS A 54 25.04 -4.98 22.16
C LYS A 54 24.94 -4.99 20.63
N GLU A 55 25.95 -5.49 19.93
CA GLU A 55 25.92 -5.66 18.47
C GLU A 55 24.78 -6.57 18.01
N ARG A 56 24.52 -7.66 18.75
CA ARG A 56 23.37 -8.53 18.50
C ARG A 56 22.05 -7.78 18.66
N VAL A 57 21.92 -6.98 19.71
CA VAL A 57 20.72 -6.15 19.91
C VAL A 57 20.56 -5.14 18.78
N SER A 58 21.63 -4.46 18.33
CA SER A 58 21.58 -3.60 17.14
C SER A 58 21.08 -4.34 15.91
N ALA A 59 21.64 -5.52 15.61
CA ALA A 59 21.21 -6.33 14.48
C ALA A 59 19.74 -6.77 14.57
N PHE A 60 19.24 -7.10 15.76
CA PHE A 60 17.81 -7.38 15.96
C PHE A 60 16.93 -6.16 15.70
N LEU A 61 17.36 -4.97 16.11
CA LEU A 61 16.65 -3.72 15.81
C LEU A 61 16.67 -3.38 14.32
N ASP A 62 17.74 -3.69 13.59
CA ASP A 62 17.81 -3.56 12.13
C ASP A 62 16.83 -4.50 11.42
N ILE A 63 16.75 -5.76 11.86
CA ILE A 63 15.78 -6.71 11.33
C ILE A 63 14.35 -6.22 11.60
N ALA A 64 14.08 -5.72 12.80
CA ALA A 64 12.78 -5.18 13.17
C ALA A 64 12.37 -3.99 12.28
N GLU A 65 13.28 -3.05 12.00
CA GLU A 65 13.02 -1.93 11.08
C GLU A 65 12.65 -2.42 9.67
N ASN A 66 13.40 -3.37 9.11
CA ASN A 66 13.13 -3.93 7.79
C ASN A 66 11.77 -4.63 7.71
N LEU A 67 11.40 -5.39 8.76
CA LEU A 67 10.09 -6.03 8.83
C LEU A 67 8.96 -4.99 8.91
N ILE A 68 9.18 -3.87 9.60
CA ILE A 68 8.19 -2.79 9.66
C ILE A 68 8.07 -2.07 8.32
N ASP A 69 9.18 -1.89 7.57
CA ASP A 69 9.12 -1.37 6.20
C ASP A 69 8.27 -2.26 5.29
N GLY A 70 8.54 -3.57 5.27
CA GLY A 70 7.72 -4.51 4.51
C GLY A 70 6.26 -4.56 4.97
N ALA A 71 6.00 -4.38 6.28
CA ALA A 71 4.63 -4.27 6.78
C ALA A 71 3.93 -3.00 6.28
N LYS A 72 4.62 -1.85 6.28
CA LYS A 72 4.08 -0.56 5.80
C LYS A 72 3.70 -0.60 4.32
N GLU A 73 4.41 -1.36 3.49
CA GLU A 73 4.04 -1.53 2.07
C GLU A 73 2.65 -2.18 1.88
N ASN A 74 2.17 -2.94 2.87
CA ASN A 74 0.84 -3.55 2.86
C ASN A 74 -0.27 -2.60 3.36
N PHE A 75 0.11 -1.49 4.00
CA PHE A 75 -0.78 -0.45 4.51
C PHE A 75 -0.52 0.85 3.75
N SER A 76 -1.12 1.01 2.57
CA SER A 76 -1.07 2.25 1.79
C SER A 76 -1.68 3.41 2.56
N THR A 77 -1.16 4.63 2.36
CA THR A 77 -1.85 5.85 2.76
C THR A 77 -3.19 5.91 2.03
N CYS A 78 -4.24 6.33 2.75
CA CYS A 78 -5.37 6.89 2.07
C CYS A 78 -4.86 8.22 1.52
N ASP A 79 -4.57 8.28 0.22
CA ASP A 79 -4.17 9.56 -0.36
C ASP A 79 -5.30 10.55 -0.07
N GLU A 80 -4.98 11.61 0.68
CA GLU A 80 -5.86 12.76 0.71
C GLU A 80 -6.07 13.16 -0.75
N ALA A 81 -7.32 13.22 -1.18
CA ALA A 81 -7.71 13.80 -2.44
C ALA A 81 -7.25 15.27 -2.51
N ARG A 82 -5.99 15.51 -2.84
CA ARG A 82 -5.40 16.81 -3.17
C ARG A 82 -4.35 16.61 -4.27
N ASP A 83 -4.83 16.72 -5.51
CA ASP A 83 -4.10 17.13 -6.71
C ASP A 83 -2.72 16.48 -6.99
N ILE A 84 -2.70 15.16 -7.18
CA ILE A 84 -1.66 14.49 -7.96
C ILE A 84 -2.36 13.71 -9.08
N PRO A 85 -1.86 13.69 -10.34
CA PRO A 85 -2.49 12.95 -11.41
C PRO A 85 -2.55 11.50 -10.97
N LYS A 86 -3.77 11.06 -10.69
CA LYS A 86 -4.25 9.68 -10.69
C LYS A 86 -3.28 8.84 -11.53
N VAL A 87 -2.27 8.21 -10.91
CA VAL A 87 -1.70 7.00 -11.47
C VAL A 87 -2.78 5.98 -11.20
N ILE A 88 -3.82 6.05 -12.04
CA ILE A 88 -4.97 5.16 -12.01
C ILE A 88 -4.34 3.78 -12.16
N ARG A 89 -4.38 2.98 -11.11
CA ARG A 89 -4.33 1.54 -11.32
C ARG A 89 -5.62 1.22 -12.04
N LEU A 90 -5.58 1.33 -13.37
CA LEU A 90 -6.66 0.95 -14.27
C LEU A 90 -6.98 -0.50 -13.88
N PRO A 91 -8.21 -0.81 -13.41
CA PRO A 91 -8.59 -2.18 -13.16
C PRO A 91 -8.31 -2.97 -14.44
N GLU A 92 -7.42 -3.98 -14.37
CA GLU A 92 -7.10 -4.85 -15.52
C GLU A 92 -8.36 -5.56 -16.08
N LYS A 93 -9.46 -5.53 -15.32
CA LYS A 93 -10.75 -6.14 -15.62
C LYS A 93 -11.88 -5.16 -15.28
N PRO A 94 -12.19 -4.21 -16.18
CA PRO A 94 -13.32 -3.30 -15.98
C PRO A 94 -14.64 -4.07 -15.85
N ILE A 95 -15.48 -3.68 -14.89
CA ILE A 95 -16.76 -4.32 -14.60
C ILE A 95 -17.82 -3.94 -15.64
N ASP A 96 -17.77 -2.71 -16.14
CA ASP A 96 -18.71 -2.12 -17.09
C ASP A 96 -18.05 -1.00 -17.92
N CYS A 97 -18.84 -0.36 -18.79
CA CYS A 97 -18.35 0.72 -19.66
C CYS A 97 -17.99 2.00 -18.90
N SER A 98 -18.51 2.20 -17.68
CA SER A 98 -18.17 3.39 -16.90
C SER A 98 -16.73 3.30 -16.36
N GLU A 99 -16.30 2.12 -15.89
CA GLU A 99 -14.91 1.90 -15.49
C GLU A 99 -13.95 2.02 -16.69
N ILE A 100 -14.37 1.60 -17.89
CA ILE A 100 -13.60 1.79 -19.13
C ILE A 100 -13.40 3.28 -19.43
N LEU A 101 -14.45 4.09 -19.28
CA LEU A 101 -14.36 5.54 -19.47
C LEU A 101 -13.45 6.19 -18.41
N GLU A 102 -13.58 5.82 -17.13
CA GLU A 102 -12.72 6.30 -16.05
C GLU A 102 -11.25 5.92 -16.26
N ASN A 103 -11.02 4.81 -16.95
CA ASN A 103 -9.71 4.35 -17.37
C ASN A 103 -9.09 5.16 -18.53
N GLY A 104 -9.82 6.15 -19.06
CA GLY A 104 -9.36 7.03 -20.13
C GLY A 104 -9.72 6.57 -21.54
N GLU A 105 -10.47 5.47 -21.67
CA GLU A 105 -10.96 4.97 -22.96
C GLU A 105 -12.25 5.69 -23.36
N GLY A 106 -12.10 6.86 -23.98
CA GLY A 106 -13.22 7.73 -24.36
C GLY A 106 -13.79 7.53 -25.77
N LYS A 107 -13.58 6.36 -26.40
CA LYS A 107 -14.09 6.09 -27.76
C LYS A 107 -15.24 5.09 -27.69
N SER A 108 -16.34 5.38 -28.37
CA SER A 108 -17.42 4.38 -28.51
C SER A 108 -16.94 3.18 -29.32
N GLY A 109 -17.35 1.97 -28.92
CA GLY A 109 -16.91 0.74 -29.58
C GLY A 109 -17.20 -0.53 -28.79
N GLU A 110 -16.74 -1.67 -29.30
CA GLU A 110 -16.84 -2.95 -28.58
C GLU A 110 -15.70 -3.08 -27.57
N TYR A 111 -16.06 -3.39 -26.33
CA TYR A 111 -15.12 -3.64 -25.23
C TYR A 111 -15.41 -4.98 -24.55
N VAL A 112 -14.43 -5.46 -23.80
CA VAL A 112 -14.58 -6.62 -22.92
C VAL A 112 -14.72 -6.12 -21.49
N ILE A 113 -15.73 -6.62 -20.79
CA ILE A 113 -16.00 -6.32 -19.38
C ILE A 113 -16.07 -7.62 -18.57
N TRP A 114 -15.86 -7.53 -17.26
CA TRP A 114 -15.90 -8.64 -16.30
C TRP A 114 -16.89 -8.33 -15.17
N PRO A 115 -18.20 -8.47 -15.42
CA PRO A 115 -19.22 -8.16 -14.42
C PRO A 115 -19.04 -9.03 -13.16
N ARG A 116 -19.03 -8.40 -11.99
CA ARG A 116 -19.01 -9.10 -10.69
C ARG A 116 -20.38 -9.70 -10.39
N ASN A 117 -20.69 -10.83 -11.01
CA ASN A 117 -21.90 -11.59 -10.74
C ASN A 117 -21.55 -12.98 -10.22
N ARG A 118 -22.14 -13.38 -9.08
CA ARG A 118 -22.00 -14.73 -8.49
C ARG A 118 -22.42 -15.86 -9.43
N ILE A 119 -23.24 -15.56 -10.44
CA ILE A 119 -23.68 -16.52 -11.45
C ILE A 119 -22.66 -16.63 -12.60
N LEU A 120 -21.93 -15.55 -12.90
CA LEU A 120 -21.07 -15.46 -14.09
C LEU A 120 -19.63 -15.94 -13.85
N ASN A 121 -19.19 -16.24 -12.62
CA ASN A 121 -17.89 -16.89 -12.30
C ASN A 121 -16.71 -16.39 -13.17
N ASP A 122 -16.40 -15.10 -13.13
CA ASP A 122 -15.31 -14.47 -13.91
C ASP A 122 -15.46 -14.52 -15.44
N LEU A 123 -16.65 -14.81 -15.96
CA LEU A 123 -16.92 -14.77 -17.41
C LEU A 123 -16.80 -13.35 -17.94
N GLN A 124 -15.99 -13.20 -18.98
CA GLN A 124 -15.88 -11.97 -19.74
C GLN A 124 -17.05 -11.81 -20.72
N LEU A 125 -17.59 -10.60 -20.83
CA LEU A 125 -18.63 -10.26 -21.79
C LEU A 125 -18.09 -9.24 -22.79
N LYS A 126 -18.43 -9.43 -24.06
CA LYS A 126 -18.19 -8.42 -25.09
C LYS A 126 -19.44 -7.54 -25.20
N VAL A 127 -19.27 -6.24 -24.99
CA VAL A 127 -20.37 -5.26 -24.98
C VAL A 127 -20.03 -4.09 -25.87
N TYR A 128 -21.05 -3.36 -26.34
CA TYR A 128 -20.84 -2.07 -26.95
C TYR A 128 -20.88 -0.98 -25.87
N CYS A 129 -19.82 -0.19 -25.78
CA CYS A 129 -19.76 0.99 -24.93
C CYS A 129 -20.01 2.24 -25.77
N ASP A 130 -21.01 3.03 -25.36
CA ASP A 130 -21.22 4.38 -25.86
C ASP A 130 -20.51 5.36 -24.92
N MET A 131 -19.44 5.98 -25.43
CA MET A 131 -18.61 6.96 -24.73
C MET A 131 -18.88 8.40 -25.19
N ASP A 132 -19.73 8.59 -26.20
CA ASP A 132 -19.96 9.89 -26.83
C ASP A 132 -21.25 10.55 -26.31
N THR A 133 -22.27 9.76 -25.94
CA THR A 133 -23.58 10.25 -25.52
C THR A 133 -23.63 10.57 -24.02
N ASP A 134 -24.15 11.75 -23.66
CA ASP A 134 -24.44 12.16 -22.28
C ASP A 134 -23.28 11.97 -21.28
N GLY A 135 -22.05 12.22 -21.75
CA GLY A 135 -20.84 12.08 -20.93
C GLY A 135 -20.24 10.67 -20.93
N GLY A 136 -20.80 9.73 -21.68
CA GLY A 136 -20.24 8.41 -21.94
C GLY A 136 -20.40 7.39 -20.81
N GLY A 137 -19.74 6.25 -20.96
CA GLY A 137 -19.72 5.16 -19.96
C GLY A 137 -20.94 4.25 -20.03
N TRP A 138 -21.73 4.33 -21.10
CA TRP A 138 -22.97 3.57 -21.24
C TRP A 138 -22.69 2.17 -21.79
N THR A 139 -23.10 1.14 -21.04
CA THR A 139 -23.17 -0.23 -21.54
C THR A 139 -24.49 -0.43 -22.28
N VAL A 140 -24.42 -0.61 -23.60
CA VAL A 140 -25.61 -0.86 -24.43
C VAL A 140 -25.96 -2.34 -24.36
N ILE A 141 -27.24 -2.63 -24.05
CA ILE A 141 -27.81 -3.99 -23.91
C ILE A 141 -28.68 -4.39 -25.11
#